data_AF-A0A7C2B7A6-F1
#
_entry.id   AF-A0A7C2B7A6-F1
#
_cell.length_a   1.000
_cell.length_b   1.000
_cell.length_c   1.000
_cell.angle_alpha   90.00
_cell.angle_beta   90.00
_cell.angle_gamma   90.00
#
_symmetry.space_group_name_H-M   'P 1'
#
loop_
_entity.id
_entity.type
_entity.pdbx_description
1 polymer ?
#
loop_
_entity_poly.entity_id
_entity_poly.type
_entity_poly.pdbx_seq_one_letter_code
_entity_poly.pdbx_strand_id
1 'polypeptide(L)' 'MEITSQSIRDGAPIPAEFAFAKPDPETHVTFAANRNPHLAWSGAPAGTRSFAVLCIDVDAPTVGDDVNQEGRTVPAN' A
#
# COMPACT_ATOMS: atom_id res chain seq x y z
N MET A 1 -11.57 4.90 -17.71
CA MET A 1 -10.34 5.48 -17.16
C MET A 1 -9.49 4.32 -16.70
N GLU A 2 -8.22 4.33 -17.06
CA GLU A 2 -7.26 3.27 -16.73
C GLU A 2 -6.12 3.84 -15.89
N ILE A 3 -5.54 3.03 -15.02
CA ILE A 3 -4.34 3.35 -14.24
C ILE A 3 -3.30 2.24 -14.43
N THR A 4 -2.04 2.63 -14.57
CA THR A 4 -0.91 1.72 -14.81
C THR A 4 0.29 2.11 -13.96
N SER A 5 1.17 1.13 -13.71
CA SER A 5 2.40 1.34 -12.95
C SER A 5 3.56 0.56 -13.56
N GLN A 6 4.75 1.16 -13.52
CA GLN A 6 6.02 0.46 -13.76
C GLN A 6 6.65 -0.05 -12.45
N SER A 7 6.08 0.33 -11.30
CA SER A 7 6.58 0.06 -9.96
C SER A 7 5.87 -1.11 -9.28
N ILE A 8 4.56 -1.25 -9.51
CA ILE A 8 3.71 -2.27 -8.88
C ILE A 8 2.83 -2.97 -9.91
N ARG A 9 2.33 -4.16 -9.58
CA ARG A 9 1.38 -4.92 -10.41
C ARG A 9 0.16 -5.29 -9.58
N ASP A 10 -1.01 -5.23 -10.21
CA ASP A 10 -2.26 -5.58 -9.56
C ASP A 10 -2.23 -7.03 -9.03
N GLY A 11 -2.73 -7.22 -7.80
CA GLY A 11 -2.72 -8.49 -7.08
C GLY A 11 -1.34 -9.04 -6.66
N ALA A 12 -0.23 -8.37 -7.00
CA ALA A 12 1.11 -8.80 -6.63
C ALA A 12 1.61 -8.13 -5.33
N PRO A 13 2.56 -8.75 -4.62
CA PRO A 13 3.22 -8.10 -3.49
C PRO A 13 3.88 -6.77 -3.87
N ILE A 14 3.78 -5.77 -3.00
CA ILE A 14 4.45 -4.48 -3.18
C ILE A 14 5.98 -4.67 -2.99
N PRO A 15 6.82 -4.29 -3.96
CA PRO A 15 8.27 -4.35 -3.80
C PRO A 15 8.75 -3.48 -2.63
N ALA A 16 9.80 -3.92 -1.93
CA ALA A 16 10.34 -3.20 -0.76
C ALA A 16 10.76 -1.75 -1.04
N GLU A 17 11.08 -1.39 -2.29
CA GLU A 17 11.36 0.01 -2.64
C GLU A 17 10.15 0.93 -2.39
N PHE A 18 8.93 0.41 -2.55
CA PHE A 18 7.69 1.16 -2.45
C PHE A 18 6.88 0.86 -1.17
N ALA A 19 7.41 0.01 -0.30
CA ALA A 19 6.81 -0.32 0.99
C ALA A 19 7.43 0.51 2.12
N PHE A 20 6.68 0.67 3.20
CA PHE A 20 7.18 1.28 4.45
C PHE A 20 8.28 0.43 5.10
N ALA A 21 8.09 -0.89 5.11
CA ALA A 21 8.96 -1.83 5.79
C ALA A 21 9.09 -3.14 5.01
N LYS A 22 10.09 -3.95 5.38
CA LYS A 22 10.37 -5.26 4.79
C LYS A 22 10.70 -6.28 5.90
N PRO A 23 10.52 -7.59 5.65
CA PRO A 23 10.92 -8.63 6.59
C PRO A 23 12.41 -8.54 6.93
N ASP A 24 12.74 -8.76 8.20
CA ASP A 24 14.11 -8.84 8.72
C ASP A 24 14.26 -10.06 9.64
N PRO A 25 15.27 -10.91 9.45
CA PRO A 25 15.44 -12.11 10.28
C PRO A 25 15.77 -11.84 11.75
N GLU A 26 16.37 -10.69 12.08
CA GLU A 26 16.81 -10.36 13.45
C GLU A 26 15.75 -9.57 14.20
N THR A 27 15.17 -8.56 13.54
CA THR A 27 14.18 -7.65 14.16
C THR A 27 12.75 -7.93 13.74
N HIS A 28 12.49 -9.04 13.04
CA HIS A 28 11.22 -9.41 12.38
C HIS A 28 10.84 -8.49 11.21
N VAL A 29 10.98 -7.18 11.39
CA VAL A 29 10.72 -6.14 10.39
C VAL A 29 11.79 -5.04 10.49
N THR A 30 12.19 -4.47 9.35
CA THR A 30 13.03 -3.26 9.28
C THR A 30 12.49 -2.28 8.25
N PHE A 31 12.92 -1.01 8.31
CA PHE A 31 12.48 0.01 7.36
C PHE A 31 12.94 -0.32 5.93
N ALA A 32 12.08 0.02 4.97
CA ALA A 32 12.41 -0.03 3.55
C ALA A 32 12.47 1.39 2.96
N ALA A 33 12.55 1.52 1.64
CA ALA A 33 12.83 2.83 1.04
C ALA A 33 11.64 3.80 1.08
N ASN A 34 10.43 3.29 1.30
CA ASN A 34 9.21 4.08 1.49
C ASN A 34 8.97 5.12 0.38
N ARG A 35 9.24 4.75 -0.89
CA ARG A 35 9.01 5.62 -2.04
C ARG A 35 7.60 5.42 -2.59
N ASN A 36 7.00 6.48 -3.11
CA ASN A 36 5.73 6.33 -3.84
C ASN A 36 5.96 5.56 -5.17
N PRO A 37 5.10 4.61 -5.54
CA PRO A 37 5.19 3.92 -6.82
C PRO A 37 4.86 4.87 -7.98
N HIS A 38 5.40 4.57 -9.17
CA HIS A 38 4.96 5.20 -10.40
C HIS A 38 3.46 4.95 -10.63
N LEU A 39 2.71 5.99 -10.98
CA LEU A 39 1.32 5.88 -11.40
C LEU A 39 1.11 6.75 -12.64
N ALA A 40 0.50 6.18 -13.68
CA ALA A 40 0.07 6.89 -14.86
C ALA A 40 -1.38 6.50 -15.19
N TRP A 41 -2.19 7.47 -15.63
CA TRP A 41 -3.59 7.24 -15.96
C TRP A 41 -3.97 7.84 -17.31
N SER A 42 -5.01 7.27 -17.93
CA SER A 42 -5.54 7.74 -19.20
C SER A 42 -7.05 7.54 -19.29
N GLY A 43 -7.70 8.21 -20.25
CA GLY A 43 -9.14 8.08 -20.47
C GLY A 43 -9.99 8.64 -19.33
N ALA A 44 -9.59 9.79 -18.77
CA ALA A 44 -10.42 10.53 -17.82
C ALA A 44 -11.71 11.04 -18.51
N PRO A 45 -12.87 11.02 -17.84
CA PRO A 45 -14.12 11.53 -18.41
C PRO A 45 -14.05 13.00 -18.86
N ALA A 46 -14.85 13.35 -19.86
CA ALA A 46 -14.98 14.74 -20.28
C ALA A 46 -15.46 15.61 -19.10
N GLY A 47 -14.82 16.76 -18.90
CA GLY A 47 -15.14 17.67 -17.81
C GLY A 47 -14.41 17.37 -16.49
N THR A 48 -13.52 16.39 -16.42
CA THR A 48 -12.62 16.21 -15.26
C THR A 48 -11.78 17.48 -15.03
N ARG A 49 -11.84 18.01 -13.80
CA ARG A 49 -11.13 19.26 -13.41
C ARG A 49 -9.93 19.01 -12.49
N SER A 50 -9.89 17.85 -11.84
CA SER A 50 -8.86 17.49 -10.87
C SER A 50 -8.82 15.97 -10.68
N PHE A 51 -7.76 15.48 -10.04
CA PHE A 51 -7.59 14.09 -9.62
C PHE A 51 -7.20 14.05 -8.13
N ALA A 52 -7.54 12.95 -7.48
CA ALA A 52 -7.03 12.59 -6.15
C ALA A 52 -6.48 11.17 -6.23
N VAL A 53 -5.37 10.90 -5.52
CA VAL A 53 -4.74 9.58 -5.44
C VAL A 53 -4.74 9.15 -3.98
N LEU A 54 -5.24 7.95 -3.72
CA LEU A 54 -5.31 7.36 -2.40
C LEU A 54 -4.63 5.99 -2.42
N CYS A 55 -3.88 5.69 -1.36
CA CYS A 55 -3.35 4.37 -1.05
C CYS A 55 -4.03 3.91 0.23
N ILE A 56 -4.87 2.88 0.14
CA ILE A 56 -5.73 2.44 1.24
C ILE A 56 -5.45 0.96 1.48
N ASP A 57 -5.03 0.66 2.71
CA ASP A 57 -5.03 -0.70 3.25
C ASP A 57 -6.31 -0.87 4.06
N VAL A 58 -7.22 -1.74 3.59
CA VAL A 58 -8.50 -2.02 4.26
C VAL A 58 -8.37 -3.08 5.35
N ASP A 59 -7.21 -3.75 5.41
CA ASP A 59 -6.91 -4.83 6.35
C ASP A 59 -6.12 -4.33 7.56
N ALA A 60 -5.65 -3.07 7.53
CA ALA A 60 -4.97 -2.43 8.64
C ALA A 60 -5.86 -2.45 9.91
N PRO A 61 -5.31 -2.87 11.07
CA PRO A 61 -6.06 -2.83 12.33
C PRO A 61 -6.49 -1.39 12.67
N THR A 62 -7.78 -1.19 12.88
CA THR A 62 -8.35 0.15 13.19
C THR A 62 -8.08 0.60 14.63
N VAL A 63 -7.72 -0.34 15.51
CA VAL A 63 -7.24 -0.09 16.87
C VAL A 63 -5.73 -0.25 16.88
N GLY A 64 -4.99 0.81 17.20
CA GLY A 64 -3.52 0.81 17.14
C GLY A 64 -2.85 -0.26 18.03
N ASP A 65 -3.49 -0.63 19.14
CA ASP A 65 -2.98 -1.66 20.06
C ASP A 65 -2.96 -3.08 19.44
N ASP A 66 -3.68 -3.29 18.34
CA ASP A 66 -3.76 -4.57 17.62
C ASP A 66 -2.59 -4.76 16.62
N VAL A 67 -1.84 -3.71 16.33
CA VAL A 67 -0.78 -3.72 15.31
C VAL A 67 0.43 -4.54 15.79
N ASN A 68 0.95 -5.42 14.92
CA ASN A 68 2.18 -6.20 15.11
C ASN A 68 2.23 -7.11 16.36
N GLN A 69 1.09 -7.64 16.80
CA GLN A 69 1.01 -8.57 17.93
C GLN A 69 0.94 -10.03 17.45
N GLU A 70 1.91 -10.86 17.86
CA GLU A 70 1.95 -12.27 17.46
C GLU A 70 0.74 -13.05 18.02
N GLY A 71 0.08 -13.85 17.17
CA GLY A 71 -1.08 -14.65 17.54
C GLY A 71 -2.37 -13.85 17.78
N ARG A 72 -2.38 -12.54 17.51
CA ARG A 72 -3.58 -11.70 17.66
C ARG A 72 -4.50 -11.81 16.44
N THR A 73 -5.77 -12.11 16.68
CA THR A 73 -6.83 -12.01 15.66
C THR A 73 -7.49 -10.64 15.77
N VAL A 74 -7.50 -9.89 14.68
CA VAL A 74 -8.19 -8.59 14.58
C VAL A 74 -9.62 -8.82 14.06
N PRO A 75 -10.66 -8.26 14.72
CA PRO A 75 -12.03 -8.34 14.21
C PRO A 75 -12.15 -7.72 12.82
N ALA A 76 -13.01 -8.26 11.97
CA ALA A 76 -13.34 -7.61 10.71
C ALA A 76 -14.07 -6.28 10.97
N ASN A 77 -13.73 -5.27 10.17
CA ASN A 77 -14.37 -3.95 10.18
C ASN A 77 -15.80 -3.98 9.62
#